data_AF-A0A2E9THF7-F1
#
_entry.id   AF-A0A2E9THF7-F1
#
_cell.length_a   1.000
_cell.length_b   1.000
_cell.length_c   1.000
_cell.angle_alpha   90.00
_cell.angle_beta   90.00
_cell.angle_gamma   90.00
#
_symmetry.space_group_name_H-M   'P 1'
#
loop_
_entity.id
_entity.type
_entity.pdbx_description
1 polymer ?
#
loop_
_entity_poly.entity_id
_entity_poly.type
_entity_poly.pdbx_seq_one_letter_code
_entity_poly.pdbx_strand_id
1 'polypeptide(L)' 'MTETIVAILLVAFFFLALSLRLVLIKDGEFKGTCASQNPYLGSGEKECSYCGKTVSPGSDCKKD' A
#
# COMPACT_ATOMS: atom_id res chain seq x y z
N MET A 1 11.34 30.16 -8.49
CA MET A 1 11.05 29.63 -9.84
C MET A 1 11.64 28.23 -9.99
N THR A 2 12.96 28.08 -9.83
CA THR A 2 13.65 26.79 -9.95
C THR A 2 13.26 25.81 -8.83
N GLU A 3 13.17 26.28 -7.58
CA GLU A 3 12.85 25.42 -6.43
C GLU A 3 11.45 24.80 -6.50
N THR A 4 10.46 25.57 -6.94
CA THR A 4 9.08 25.10 -7.15
C THR A 4 9.01 24.04 -8.25
N ILE A 5 9.79 24.18 -9.33
CA ILE A 5 9.85 23.17 -10.41
C ILE A 5 10.48 21.88 -9.89
N VAL A 6 11.56 21.97 -9.13
CA VAL A 6 12.22 20.80 -8.53
C VAL A 6 11.28 20.09 -7.56
N ALA A 7 10.56 20.82 -6.71
CA ALA A 7 9.59 20.25 -5.78
C ALA A 7 8.48 19.47 -6.51
N ILE A 8 7.91 20.05 -7.58
CA ILE A 8 6.87 19.39 -8.38
C ILE A 8 7.41 18.12 -9.04
N LEU A 9 8.62 18.16 -9.61
CA LEU A 9 9.24 16.99 -10.23
C LEU A 9 9.49 15.86 -9.21
N LEU A 10 9.94 16.19 -8.00
CA LEU A 10 10.17 15.21 -6.95
C LEU A 10 8.87 14.53 -6.50
N VAL A 11 7.81 15.31 -6.29
CA VAL A 11 6.49 14.78 -5.91
C VAL A 11 5.93 13.91 -7.03
N ALA A 12 5.98 14.37 -8.29
CA ALA A 12 5.53 13.60 -9.44
C ALA A 12 6.30 12.29 -9.58
N PHE A 13 7.63 12.33 -9.42
CA PHE A 13 8.49 11.14 -9.45
C PHE A 13 8.15 10.14 -8.35
N PHE A 14 7.87 10.62 -7.14
CA PHE A 14 7.47 9.76 -6.01
C PHE A 14 6.19 8.98 -6.32
N PHE A 15 5.15 9.63 -6.83
CA PHE A 15 3.91 8.95 -7.22
C PHE A 15 4.12 7.99 -8.39
N LEU A 16 4.92 8.38 -9.39
CA LEU A 16 5.28 7.49 -10.51
C LEU A 16 5.98 6.22 -10.01
N ALA A 17 6.93 6.35 -9.10
CA ALA A 17 7.66 5.22 -8.53
C ALA A 17 6.75 4.29 -7.71
N LEU A 18 5.81 4.84 -6.93
CA LEU A 18 4.81 4.05 -6.21
C LEU A 18 3.89 3.28 -7.15
N SER A 19 3.41 3.91 -8.22
CA SER A 19 2.55 3.27 -9.23
C SER A 19 3.28 2.17 -9.99
N LEU A 20 4.55 2.39 -10.38
CA LEU A 20 5.36 1.36 -11.05
C LEU A 20 5.49 0.11 -10.19
N ARG A 21 5.68 0.28 -8.87
CA ARG A 21 5.79 -0.84 -7.93
C ARG A 21 4.55 -1.73 -7.94
N LEU A 22 3.35 -1.15 -8.05
CA LEU A 22 2.10 -1.91 -8.10
C LEU A 22 1.96 -2.72 -9.40
N VAL A 23 2.34 -2.13 -10.54
CA VAL A 23 2.27 -2.81 -11.85
C VAL A 23 3.29 -3.94 -11.97
N LEU A 24 4.45 -3.80 -11.34
CA LEU A 24 5.52 -4.80 -11.37
C LEU A 24 5.32 -5.95 -10.35
N ILE A 25 4.46 -5.77 -9.34
CA ILE A 25 4.13 -6.82 -8.37
C ILE A 25 3.05 -7.73 -8.96
N LYS A 26 3.34 -9.04 -8.97
CA LYS A 26 2.40 -10.10 -9.38
C LYS A 26 1.20 -10.09 -8.42
N ASP A 27 -0.02 -10.06 -8.96
CA ASP A 27 -1.31 -9.85 -8.27
C ASP A 27 -1.61 -8.44 -7.73
N GLY A 28 -0.78 -7.43 -8.03
CA GLY A 28 -1.07 -6.04 -7.66
C GLY A 28 -1.18 -5.80 -6.15
N GLU A 29 -0.64 -6.72 -5.34
CA GLU A 29 -0.73 -6.63 -3.89
C GLU A 29 0.07 -5.44 -3.34
N PHE A 30 -0.59 -4.67 -2.48
CA PHE A 30 0.08 -3.67 -1.66
C PHE A 30 1.03 -4.39 -0.69
N LYS A 31 2.34 -4.13 -0.77
CA LYS A 31 3.35 -4.67 0.15
C LYS A 31 4.10 -3.56 0.87
N GLY A 32 4.05 -3.57 2.20
CA GLY A 32 4.85 -2.68 3.07
C GLY A 32 4.36 -1.23 3.14
N THR A 33 3.09 -0.98 2.81
CA THR A 33 2.43 0.31 3.04
C THR A 33 1.27 0.12 4.01
N CYS A 34 0.70 1.17 4.57
CA CYS A 34 -0.49 1.04 5.43
C CYS A 34 -1.65 0.30 4.73
N ALA A 35 -1.74 0.38 3.40
CA ALA A 35 -2.74 -0.32 2.61
C ALA A 35 -2.58 -1.85 2.59
N SER A 36 -1.37 -2.39 2.83
CA SER A 36 -1.14 -3.84 2.82
C SER A 36 -1.83 -4.59 3.95
N GLN A 37 -2.17 -3.88 5.02
CA GLN A 37 -2.90 -4.41 6.18
C GLN A 37 -4.41 -4.17 6.09
N ASN A 38 -4.91 -3.55 5.01
CA ASN A 38 -6.34 -3.32 4.85
C ASN A 38 -7.02 -4.64 4.43
N PRO A 39 -7.98 -5.18 5.20
CA PRO A 39 -8.70 -6.40 4.86
C PRO A 39 -9.50 -6.31 3.55
N TYR A 40 -9.77 -5.10 3.04
CA TYR A 40 -10.52 -4.94 1.78
C TYR A 40 -9.66 -4.91 0.51
N LEU A 41 -8.34 -4.67 0.62
CA LEU A 41 -7.47 -4.42 -0.54
C LEU A 41 -6.50 -5.56 -0.83
N GLY A 42 -6.56 -6.63 -0.05
CA GLY A 42 -5.66 -7.76 -0.16
C GLY A 42 -6.28 -8.99 -0.81
N SER A 43 -5.47 -9.77 -1.51
CA SER A 43 -5.82 -11.11 -1.95
C SER A 43 -5.38 -12.12 -0.87
N GLY A 44 -6.34 -12.91 -0.38
CA GLY A 44 -6.08 -14.02 0.55
C GLY A 44 -6.05 -13.65 2.04
N GLU A 45 -6.01 -14.71 2.86
CA GLU A 45 -5.91 -14.62 4.32
C GLU A 45 -4.47 -14.27 4.71
N LYS A 46 -4.29 -13.20 5.46
CA LYS A 46 -2.95 -12.73 5.87
C LYS A 46 -2.92 -12.40 7.34
N GLU A 47 -1.78 -12.66 7.97
CA GLU A 47 -1.54 -12.28 9.36
C GLU A 47 -1.21 -10.78 9.44
N CYS A 48 -1.95 -10.04 10.25
CA CYS A 48 -1.73 -8.61 10.43
C CYS A 48 -0.42 -8.38 11.20
N SER A 49 0.61 -7.85 10.53
CA SER A 49 1.93 -7.63 11.15
C SER A 49 1.91 -6.66 12.35
N TYR A 50 0.85 -5.86 12.51
CA TYR A 50 0.69 -4.96 13.65
C TYR A 50 0.11 -5.65 14.91
N CYS A 51 -0.81 -6.61 14.75
CA CYS A 51 -1.51 -7.22 15.89
C CYS A 51 -1.51 -8.76 15.92
N GLY A 52 -0.95 -9.43 14.92
CA GLY A 52 -0.83 -10.89 14.82
C GLY A 52 -2.12 -11.64 14.52
N LYS A 53 -3.26 -10.94 14.35
CA LYS A 53 -4.54 -11.60 13.98
C LYS A 53 -4.53 -11.97 12.50
N THR A 54 -5.00 -13.17 12.17
CA THR A 54 -5.29 -13.55 10.78
C THR A 54 -6.54 -12.81 10.31
N VAL A 55 -6.39 -12.04 9.22
CA VAL A 55 -7.47 -11.25 8.62
C VAL A 55 -7.80 -11.84 7.25
N SER A 56 -9.09 -12.11 7.04
CA SER A 56 -9.63 -12.60 5.78
C SER A 56 -10.17 -11.44 4.95
N PRO A 57 -10.11 -11.50 3.61
CA PRO A 57 -10.59 -10.41 2.77
C PRO A 57 -12.07 -10.10 3.02
N GLY A 58 -12.39 -8.83 3.25
CA GLY A 58 -13.75 -8.36 3.54
C GLY A 58 -14.23 -8.55 4.98
N SER A 59 -13.38 -9.09 5.87
CA SER A 59 -13.68 -9.16 7.32
C SER A 59 -13.44 -7.82 8.03
N ASP A 60 -14.28 -7.50 9.01
CA ASP A 60 -14.05 -6.36 9.89
C ASP A 60 -12.79 -6.57 10.74
N CYS A 61 -11.77 -5.73 10.53
CA CYS A 61 -10.61 -5.68 11.41
C CYS A 61 -11.00 -4.94 12.70
N LYS A 62 -11.59 -5.66 13.67
CA LYS A 62 -11.89 -5.13 15.00
C LYS A 62 -10.70 -5.31 15.95
N LYS A 63 -10.23 -4.18 16.46
CA LYS A 63 -9.42 -4.09 17.66
C LYS A 63 -10.42 -4.04 18.82
N ASP A 64 -10.66 -5.19 19.45
CA ASP A 64 -11.30 -5.21 20.78
C ASP A 64 -10.48 -4.35 21.77
#